data_AF-A0A645FV41-F1
#
_entry.id   AF-A0A645FV41-F1
#
_cell.length_a   1.000
_cell.length_b   1.000
_cell.length_c   1.000
_cell.angle_alpha   90.00
_cell.angle_beta   90.00
_cell.angle_gamma   90.00
#
_symmetry.space_group_name_H-M   'P 1'
#
loop_
_entity.id
_entity.type
_entity.pdbx_description
1 polymer ?
#
loop_
_entity_poly.entity_id
_entity_poly.type
_entity_poly.pdbx_seq_one_letter_code
_entity_poly.pdbx_strand_id
1 'polypeptide(L)'
;MVIGAGNENTVHNIRELAGQGRQLLVRIPLINNFNASESYALRFAVFFKEINNEKLNVEVLKYHEYGKDKWLQCGLDYKMHDAFVTKEQFEKFIQVLKMNNIKIVST
;
A
#
# COMPACT_ATOMS: atom_id res chain seq x y z
N MET A 1 11.40 8.49 13.25
CA MET A 1 10.63 8.92 12.07
C MET A 1 10.80 7.85 10.99
N VAL A 2 9.71 7.21 10.54
CA VAL A 2 9.74 6.07 9.58
C VAL A 2 9.55 6.54 8.13
N ILE A 3 8.94 7.72 7.94
CA ILE A 3 8.71 8.37 6.64
C ILE A 3 9.33 9.76 6.64
N GLY A 4 9.95 10.18 5.52
CA GLY A 4 10.62 11.49 5.40
C GLY A 4 9.67 12.66 5.09
N ALA A 5 8.43 12.38 4.71
CA ALA A 5 7.38 13.36 4.43
C ALA A 5 5.98 12.73 4.68
N GLY A 6 4.96 13.57 4.82
CA GLY A 6 3.57 13.13 4.88
C GLY A 6 3.04 12.63 3.52
N ASN A 7 1.81 12.12 3.51
CA ASN A 7 1.19 11.51 2.32
C ASN A 7 0.22 12.44 1.57
N GLU A 8 0.12 13.72 1.97
CA GLU A 8 -0.86 14.69 1.48
C GLU A 8 -0.74 14.87 -0.04
N ASN A 9 0.48 15.04 -0.55
CA ASN A 9 0.74 15.18 -1.98
C ASN A 9 0.37 13.93 -2.78
N THR A 10 0.67 12.74 -2.24
CA THR A 10 0.29 11.47 -2.88
C THR A 10 -1.22 11.35 -2.99
N VAL A 11 -1.93 11.67 -1.90
CA VAL A 11 -3.38 11.64 -1.85
C VAL A 11 -4.00 12.68 -2.80
N HIS A 12 -3.45 13.89 -2.83
CA HIS A 12 -3.87 14.95 -3.76
C HIS A 12 -3.71 14.49 -5.22
N ASN A 13 -2.53 13.98 -5.59
CA ASN A 13 -2.27 13.51 -6.95
C ASN A 13 -3.21 12.38 -7.39
N ILE A 14 -3.51 11.43 -6.49
CA ILE A 14 -4.47 10.36 -6.78
C ILE A 14 -5.85 10.96 -7.06
N ARG A 15 -6.32 11.91 -6.26
CA ARG A 15 -7.61 12.59 -6.45
C ARG A 15 -7.67 13.36 -7.76
N GLU A 16 -6.64 14.14 -8.07
CA GLU A 16 -6.57 14.92 -9.30
C GLU A 16 -6.61 14.03 -10.55
N LEU A 17 -5.77 12.99 -10.60
CA LEU A 17 -5.72 12.08 -11.75
C LEU A 17 -7.01 11.25 -11.88
N ALA A 18 -7.63 10.90 -10.76
CA ALA A 18 -8.91 10.21 -10.75
C ALA A 18 -10.06 11.11 -11.23
N GLY A 19 -10.09 12.38 -10.80
CA GLY A 19 -11.07 13.38 -11.29
C GLY A 19 -10.96 13.64 -12.78
N GLN A 20 -9.78 13.44 -13.37
CA GLN A 20 -9.55 13.47 -14.82
C GLN A 20 -9.97 12.18 -15.55
N GLY A 21 -10.49 11.17 -14.84
CA GLY A 21 -10.93 9.89 -15.43
C GLY A 21 -9.79 9.03 -16.01
N ARG A 22 -8.56 9.24 -15.54
CA ARG A 22 -7.38 8.47 -15.97
C ARG A 22 -7.40 7.05 -15.40
N GLN A 23 -6.75 6.14 -16.12
CA GLN A 23 -6.46 4.80 -15.60
C GLN A 23 -5.35 4.91 -14.57
N LEU A 24 -5.58 4.32 -13.39
CA LEU A 24 -4.65 4.35 -12.27
C LEU A 24 -4.35 2.94 -11.78
N LEU A 25 -3.08 2.70 -11.44
CA LEU A 25 -2.65 1.53 -10.68
C LEU A 25 -1.99 2.03 -9.40
N VAL A 26 -2.66 1.82 -8.27
CA VAL A 26 -2.13 2.14 -6.94
C VAL A 26 -1.49 0.90 -6.34
N ARG A 27 -0.21 0.99 -5.99
CA ARG A 27 0.53 -0.10 -5.35
C ARG A 27 0.60 0.11 -3.84
N ILE A 28 0.31 -0.94 -3.08
CA ILE A 28 0.42 -0.96 -1.62
C ILE A 28 1.52 -1.96 -1.24
N PRO A 29 2.74 -1.49 -0.92
CA PRO A 29 3.73 -2.31 -0.23
C PRO A 29 3.18 -2.63 1.17
N LEU A 30 2.82 -3.88 1.38
CA LEU A 30 2.27 -4.39 2.61
C LEU A 30 3.43 -4.84 3.52
N ILE A 31 3.51 -4.24 4.70
CA ILE A 31 4.60 -4.37 5.65
C ILE A 31 4.00 -4.73 7.01
N ASN A 32 4.48 -5.83 7.59
CA ASN A 32 4.05 -6.26 8.92
C ASN A 32 4.39 -5.21 9.97
N ASN A 33 3.54 -5.10 11.01
CA ASN A 33 3.65 -4.09 12.06
C ASN A 33 3.59 -2.61 11.59
N PHE A 34 3.31 -2.34 10.31
CA PHE A 34 3.19 -0.98 9.78
C PHE A 34 1.81 -0.71 9.15
N ASN A 35 1.45 -1.44 8.09
CA ASN A 35 0.18 -1.21 7.36
C ASN A 35 -0.55 -2.51 6.98
N ALA A 36 -0.12 -3.66 7.50
CA ALA A 36 -0.68 -4.98 7.17
C ALA A 36 -1.89 -5.40 8.01
N SER A 37 -2.37 -4.57 8.94
CA SER A 37 -3.52 -4.92 9.78
C SER A 37 -4.85 -4.79 9.03
N GLU A 38 -5.86 -5.50 9.51
CA GLU A 38 -7.24 -5.38 9.03
C GLU A 38 -7.78 -3.95 9.16
N SER A 39 -7.44 -3.24 10.25
CA SER A 39 -7.84 -1.84 10.44
C SER A 39 -7.25 -0.91 9.38
N TYR A 40 -6.03 -1.17 8.90
CA TYR A 40 -5.48 -0.44 7.76
C TYR A 40 -6.15 -0.82 6.45
N ALA A 41 -6.47 -2.10 6.23
CA ALA A 41 -7.21 -2.55 5.06
C ALA A 41 -8.56 -1.82 4.91
N LEU A 42 -9.28 -1.65 6.02
CA LEU A 42 -10.54 -0.89 6.06
C LEU A 42 -10.33 0.59 5.73
N ARG A 43 -9.27 1.23 6.25
CA ARG A 43 -8.95 2.63 5.94
C ARG A 43 -8.61 2.81 4.46
N PHE A 44 -7.86 1.88 3.87
CA PHE A 44 -7.61 1.87 2.43
C PHE A 44 -8.89 1.70 1.62
N ALA A 45 -9.78 0.77 2.03
CA ALA A 45 -11.06 0.58 1.36
C ALA A 45 -11.93 1.84 1.37
N VAL A 46 -12.00 2.53 2.52
CA VAL A 46 -12.71 3.82 2.62
C VAL A 46 -12.10 4.85 1.67
N PHE A 47 -10.78 5.00 1.69
CA PHE A 47 -10.09 5.93 0.81
C PHE A 47 -10.36 5.66 -0.68
N PHE A 48 -10.24 4.41 -1.14
CA PHE A 48 -10.47 4.10 -2.56
C PHE A 48 -11.93 4.27 -2.97
N LYS A 49 -12.89 4.04 -2.06
CA LYS A 49 -14.30 4.34 -2.31
C LYS A 49 -14.54 5.85 -2.47
N GLU A 50 -13.89 6.68 -1.67
CA GLU A 50 -13.97 8.15 -1.79
C GLU A 50 -13.42 8.66 -3.13
N ILE A 51 -12.39 8.01 -3.69
CA ILE A 51 -11.84 8.39 -5.00
C ILE A 51 -12.85 8.18 -6.14
N ASN A 52 -13.76 7.20 -6.01
CA ASN A 52 -14.85 6.90 -6.95
C ASN A 52 -14.42 6.92 -8.44
N ASN A 53 -13.35 6.21 -8.79
CA ASN A 53 -12.89 6.06 -10.17
C ASN A 53 -12.89 4.59 -10.60
N GLU A 54 -13.75 4.24 -11.56
CA GLU A 54 -13.89 2.86 -12.04
C GLU A 54 -12.63 2.30 -12.72
N LYS A 55 -11.72 3.16 -13.19
CA LYS A 55 -10.45 2.77 -13.84
C LYS A 55 -9.28 2.69 -12.86
N LEU A 56 -9.53 2.86 -11.56
CA LEU A 56 -8.53 2.67 -10.51
C LEU A 56 -8.43 1.18 -10.16
N ASN A 57 -7.23 0.64 -10.26
CA ASN A 57 -6.88 -0.70 -9.81
C ASN A 57 -5.87 -0.63 -8.67
N VAL A 58 -5.92 -1.61 -7.78
CA VAL A 58 -5.00 -1.73 -6.64
C VAL A 58 -4.19 -3.00 -6.78
N GLU A 59 -2.88 -2.89 -6.54
CA GLU A 59 -1.97 -4.02 -6.46
C GLU A 59 -1.33 -4.03 -5.07
N VAL A 60 -1.45 -5.16 -4.36
CA VAL A 60 -0.88 -5.31 -3.02
C VAL A 60 0.35 -6.19 -3.10
N LEU A 61 1.49 -5.67 -2.65
CA LEU A 61 2.79 -6.32 -2.76
C LEU A 61 3.30 -6.65 -1.36
N LYS A 62 3.63 -7.92 -1.10
CA LYS A 62 4.26 -8.28 0.17
C LYS A 62 5.63 -7.65 0.26
N TYR A 63 5.97 -7.14 1.44
CA TYR A 63 7.32 -6.71 1.73
C TYR A 63 8.31 -7.87 1.59
N HIS A 64 9.44 -7.57 0.97
CA HIS A 64 10.62 -8.41 0.90
C HIS A 64 11.81 -7.58 1.38
N GLU A 65 12.71 -8.19 2.15
CA GLU A 65 13.94 -7.53 2.64
C GLU A 65 14.99 -7.43 1.53
N TYR A 66 14.68 -6.67 0.48
CA TYR A 66 15.60 -6.38 -0.61
C TYR A 66 16.28 -5.04 -0.43
N GLY A 67 17.57 -4.97 -0.76
CA GLY A 67 18.35 -3.73 -0.72
C GLY A 67 18.90 -3.35 0.65
N LYS A 68 18.80 -4.22 1.67
CA LYS A 68 19.44 -4.04 2.98
C LYS A 68 20.95 -3.75 2.88
N ASP A 69 21.64 -4.44 1.98
CA ASP A 69 23.08 -4.22 1.77
C ASP A 69 23.40 -2.79 1.31
N LYS A 70 22.49 -2.15 0.56
CA LYS A 70 22.66 -0.75 0.12
C LYS A 70 22.62 0.22 1.30
N TRP A 71 21.84 -0.08 2.33
CA TRP A 71 21.83 0.73 3.55
C TRP A 71 23.18 0.64 4.26
N LEU A 72 23.70 -0.58 4.41
CA LEU A 72 25.01 -0.82 5.02
C LEU A 72 26.14 -0.15 4.23
N GLN A 73 26.10 -0.22 2.89
CA GLN A 73 27.06 0.46 2.01
C GLN A 73 27.05 1.98 2.17
N CYS A 74 25.89 2.56 2.49
CA CYS A 74 25.76 3.99 2.80
C CYS A 74 26.12 4.33 4.26
N GLY A 75 26.59 3.36 5.05
CA GLY A 75 26.85 3.55 6.49
C GLY A 75 25.58 3.79 7.32
N LEU A 76 24.42 3.33 6.82
CA LEU A 76 23.13 3.51 7.46
C LEU A 76 22.63 2.20 8.07
N ASP A 77 22.08 2.30 9.28
CA ASP A 77 21.42 1.17 9.93
C ASP A 77 20.09 0.84 9.25
N TYR A 78 19.91 -0.45 8.96
CA TYR A 78 18.65 -0.96 8.44
C TYR A 78 17.64 -1.20 9.57
N LYS A 79 16.59 -0.39 9.61
CA LYS A 79 15.65 -0.33 10.75
C LYS A 79 14.41 -1.21 10.60
N MET A 80 14.24 -1.89 9.47
CA MET A 80 13.09 -2.77 9.27
C MET A 80 13.39 -4.11 9.94
N HIS A 81 12.66 -4.41 11.01
CA HIS A 81 12.73 -5.68 11.74
C HIS A 81 11.33 -6.30 11.78
N ASP A 82 11.24 -7.62 11.62
CA ASP A 82 9.97 -8.37 11.62
C ASP A 82 8.90 -7.80 10.64
N ALA A 83 9.36 -7.35 9.48
CA ALA A 83 8.54 -6.64 8.50
C ALA A 83 7.86 -7.57 7.47
N PHE A 84 8.17 -8.87 7.49
CA PHE A 84 7.59 -9.86 6.57
C PHE A 84 6.11 -10.08 6.85
N VAL A 85 5.31 -10.08 5.79
CA VAL A 85 3.86 -10.30 5.88
C VAL A 85 3.54 -11.79 5.75
N THR A 86 2.80 -12.33 6.71
CA THR A 86 2.37 -13.73 6.64
C THR A 86 1.34 -13.94 5.53
N LYS A 87 1.18 -15.19 5.07
CA LYS A 87 0.16 -15.54 4.08
C LYS A 87 -1.24 -15.16 4.56
N GLU A 88 -1.55 -15.44 5.82
CA GLU A 88 -2.84 -15.15 6.44
C GLU A 88 -3.13 -13.64 6.50
N GLN A 89 -2.17 -12.82 6.93
CA GLN A 89 -2.32 -11.37 6.96
C GLN A 89 -2.59 -10.81 5.57
N PHE A 90 -1.84 -11.27 4.57
CA PHE A 90 -2.03 -10.84 3.18
C PHE A 90 -3.42 -11.25 2.66
N GLU A 91 -3.83 -12.49 2.89
CA GLU A 91 -5.15 -12.97 2.46
C GLU A 91 -6.28 -12.19 3.12
N LYS A 92 -6.22 -11.96 4.44
CA LYS A 92 -7.19 -11.13 5.16
C LYS A 92 -7.25 -9.71 4.60
N PHE A 93 -6.11 -9.09 4.35
CA PHE A 93 -6.03 -7.74 3.78
C PHE A 93 -6.71 -7.67 2.40
N ILE A 94 -6.42 -8.64 1.53
CA ILE A 94 -7.03 -8.76 0.21
C ILE A 94 -8.55 -8.98 0.32
N GLN A 95 -9.00 -9.84 1.23
CA GLN A 95 -10.43 -10.12 1.42
C GLN A 95 -11.21 -8.87 1.83
N VAL A 96 -10.67 -8.07 2.77
CA VAL A 96 -11.31 -6.81 3.18
C VAL A 96 -11.49 -5.86 2.00
N LEU A 97 -10.44 -5.70 1.18
CA LEU A 97 -10.53 -4.85 -0.02
C LEU A 97 -11.56 -5.38 -1.02
N LYS A 98 -11.61 -6.70 -1.26
CA LYS A 98 -12.59 -7.34 -2.15
C LYS A 98 -14.03 -7.18 -1.65
N MET A 99 -14.27 -7.42 -0.36
CA MET A 99 -15.59 -7.22 0.26
C MET A 99 -16.07 -5.77 0.17
N ASN A 100 -15.15 -4.83 -0.01
CA ASN A 100 -15.43 -3.42 -0.23
C ASN A 100 -15.49 -3.04 -1.73
N ASN A 101 -15.58 -4.00 -2.65
CA ASN A 101 -15.67 -3.80 -4.10
C ASN A 101 -14.45 -3.05 -4.69
N ILE A 102 -13.28 -3.17 -4.08
CA ILE A 102 -12.04 -2.60 -4.62
C ILE A 102 -11.49 -3.55 -5.70
N LYS A 103 -11.20 -3.03 -6.89
CA LYS A 103 -10.60 -3.79 -7.99
C LYS A 103 -9.13 -4.07 -7.69
N ILE A 104 -8.81 -5.35 -7.48
CA ILE A 104 -7.46 -5.81 -7.19
C ILE A 104 -6.90 -6.54 -8.40
N VAL A 105 -5.65 -6.24 -8.74
CA VAL A 105 -4.89 -6.93 -9.80
C VAL A 105 -3.62 -7.54 -9.22
N SER A 106 -3.11 -8.58 -9.89
CA SER A 106 -1.79 -9.16 -9.66
C SER A 106 -1.03 -9.08 -10.97
N THR A 107 0.10 -8.40 -10.98
CA THR A 107 1.01 -8.34 -12.14
C THR A 107 2.17 -9.31 -12.00
#